data_AF-A0A0F2R566-F1
#
_entry.id   AF-A0A0F2R566-F1
#
_cell.length_a   1.000
_cell.length_b   1.000
_cell.length_c   1.000
_cell.angle_alpha   90.00
_cell.angle_beta   90.00
_cell.angle_gamma   90.00
#
_symmetry.space_group_name_H-M   'P 1'
#
loop_
_entity.id
_entity.type
_entity.pdbx_description
1 polymer ?
#
loop_
_entity_poly.entity_id
_entity_poly.type
_entity_poly.pdbx_seq_one_letter_code
_entity_poly.pdbx_strand_id
1 'polypeptide(L)'
;MAGRIVLLIGVALALVACATLQKNSRISEFDDVILAYRRALLDADYTAVRHFLDPGVSKASDTPVNKLVKVVEFNPTNVDVAEDATKIEQDICLQYYLLNVPRVKTLQYRQVWHYNAEHRLWLLQTPLPNFDQQ
;
A
#
# COMPACT_ATOMS: atom_id res chain seq x y z
N MET A 1 7.05 43.43 23.97
CA MET A 1 7.76 42.19 23.56
C MET A 1 6.95 40.92 23.80
N ALA A 2 6.23 40.79 24.92
CA ALA A 2 5.40 39.60 25.23
C ALA A 2 4.33 39.26 24.17
N GLY A 3 3.59 40.25 23.64
CA GLY A 3 2.54 39.98 22.64
C GLY A 3 3.05 39.43 21.29
N ARG A 4 4.26 39.79 20.88
CA ARG A 4 4.90 39.25 19.65
C ARG A 4 5.35 37.80 19.86
N ILE A 5 5.82 37.47 21.06
CA ILE A 5 6.24 36.10 21.42
C ILE A 5 5.02 35.17 21.52
N VAL A 6 3.92 35.62 22.16
CA VAL A 6 2.67 34.85 22.24
C VAL A 6 2.08 34.59 20.85
N LEU A 7 2.10 35.59 19.96
CA LEU A 7 1.64 35.42 18.57
C LEU A 7 2.50 34.41 17.80
N LEU A 8 3.84 34.48 17.93
CA LEU A 8 4.76 33.56 17.26
C LEU A 8 4.61 32.11 17.75
N ILE A 9 4.40 31.92 19.06
CA ILE A 9 4.14 30.60 19.64
C ILE A 9 2.81 30.03 19.14
N GLY A 10 1.75 30.85 19.08
CA GLY A 10 0.45 30.45 18.55
C GLY A 10 0.49 30.00 17.09
N VAL A 11 1.22 30.73 16.24
CA VAL A 11 1.39 30.36 14.82
C VAL A 11 2.18 29.06 14.66
N ALA A 12 3.26 28.87 15.44
CA ALA A 12 4.05 27.65 15.39
C ALA A 12 3.23 26.41 15.79
N LEU A 13 2.40 26.51 16.84
CA LEU A 13 1.51 25.43 17.27
C LEU A 13 0.45 25.08 16.22
N ALA A 14 -0.11 26.08 15.53
CA ALA A 14 -1.10 25.86 14.47
C ALA A 14 -0.53 25.11 13.26
N LEU A 15 0.73 25.40 12.88
CA LEU A 15 1.40 24.73 11.76
C LEU A 15 1.68 23.25 12.06
N VAL A 16 2.12 22.94 13.29
CA VAL A 16 2.35 21.55 13.73
C VAL A 16 1.06 20.75 13.74
N ALA A 17 -0.05 21.33 14.18
CA ALA A 17 -1.36 20.68 14.17
C ALA A 17 -1.79 20.31 12.74
N CYS A 18 -1.55 21.20 11.76
CA CYS A 18 -1.90 20.95 10.36
C CYS A 18 -1.09 19.80 9.75
N ALA A 19 0.21 19.73 10.03
CA ALA A 19 1.08 18.66 9.54
C ALA A 19 0.66 17.29 10.08
N THR A 20 0.37 17.20 11.38
CA THR A 20 -0.11 15.98 12.04
C THR A 20 -1.46 15.51 11.48
N LEU A 21 -2.39 16.45 11.25
CA LEU A 21 -3.69 16.12 10.69
C LEU A 21 -3.56 15.52 9.27
N GLN A 22 -2.71 16.11 8.44
CA GLN A 22 -2.49 15.62 7.08
C GLN A 22 -1.83 14.23 7.07
N LYS A 23 -0.86 14.00 7.96
CA LYS A 23 -0.25 12.68 8.17
C LYS A 23 -1.29 11.62 8.53
N ASN A 24 -2.14 11.91 9.51
CA ASN A 24 -3.18 10.99 9.96
C ASN A 24 -4.21 10.69 8.88
N SER A 25 -4.56 11.70 8.06
CA SER A 25 -5.45 11.51 6.90
C SER A 25 -4.88 10.47 5.93
N ARG A 26 -3.59 10.60 5.57
CA ARG A 26 -2.96 9.67 4.62
C ARG A 26 -2.87 8.25 5.14
N ILE A 27 -2.61 8.08 6.44
CA ILE A 27 -2.62 6.75 7.08
C ILE A 27 -4.03 6.15 7.04
N SER A 28 -5.06 6.93 7.38
CA SER A 28 -6.45 6.45 7.29
C SER A 28 -6.86 6.10 5.86
N GLU A 29 -6.47 6.92 4.88
CA GLU A 29 -6.68 6.63 3.45
C GLU A 29 -5.98 5.34 3.02
N PHE A 30 -4.79 5.08 3.59
CA PHE A 30 -4.06 3.85 3.30
C PHE A 30 -4.78 2.61 3.83
N ASP A 31 -5.36 2.67 5.03
CA ASP A 31 -6.12 1.56 5.61
C ASP A 31 -7.29 1.14 4.71
N ASP A 32 -7.97 2.11 4.10
CA ASP A 32 -9.04 1.85 3.12
C ASP A 32 -8.48 1.24 1.83
N VAL A 33 -7.36 1.78 1.32
CA VAL A 33 -6.72 1.29 0.10
C VAL A 33 -6.22 -0.15 0.25
N ILE A 34 -5.53 -0.49 1.35
CA ILE A 34 -5.00 -1.84 1.56
C ILE A 34 -6.12 -2.85 1.75
N LEU A 35 -7.24 -2.46 2.35
CA LEU A 35 -8.43 -3.30 2.47
C LEU A 35 -9.07 -3.56 1.10
N ALA A 36 -9.20 -2.54 0.25
CA ALA A 36 -9.73 -2.68 -1.10
C ALA A 36 -8.81 -3.56 -1.97
N TYR A 37 -7.50 -3.34 -1.91
CA TYR A 37 -6.49 -4.16 -2.58
C TYR A 37 -6.56 -5.63 -2.13
N ARG A 38 -6.66 -5.87 -0.82
CA ARG A 38 -6.81 -7.22 -0.24
C ARG A 38 -8.05 -7.92 -0.79
N ARG A 39 -9.20 -7.23 -0.83
CA ARG A 39 -10.45 -7.80 -1.38
C ARG A 39 -10.27 -8.18 -2.84
N ALA A 40 -9.72 -7.29 -3.66
CA ALA A 40 -9.46 -7.56 -5.08
C ALA A 40 -8.56 -8.79 -5.28
N LEU A 41 -7.50 -8.94 -4.48
CA LEU A 41 -6.65 -10.13 -4.50
C LEU A 41 -7.41 -11.41 -4.14
N LEU A 42 -8.18 -11.38 -3.05
CA LEU A 42 -8.94 -12.53 -2.56
C LEU A 42 -10.04 -12.92 -3.54
N ASP A 43 -10.63 -11.98 -4.25
CA ASP A 43 -11.62 -12.24 -5.30
C ASP A 43 -10.99 -12.72 -6.62
N ALA A 44 -9.65 -12.67 -6.72
CA ALA A 44 -8.90 -12.87 -7.96
C ALA A 44 -9.28 -11.87 -9.07
N ASP A 45 -9.77 -10.68 -8.70
CA ASP A 45 -10.01 -9.58 -9.64
C ASP A 45 -8.70 -8.83 -9.91
N TYR A 46 -7.87 -9.45 -10.74
CA TYR A 46 -6.59 -8.87 -11.11
C TYR A 46 -6.70 -7.64 -12.02
N THR A 47 -7.88 -7.35 -12.57
CA THR A 47 -8.14 -6.07 -13.24
C THR A 47 -8.18 -4.95 -12.20
N ALA A 48 -8.93 -5.17 -11.09
CA ALA A 48 -8.97 -4.24 -9.97
C ALA A 48 -7.60 -4.08 -9.29
N VAL A 49 -6.87 -5.18 -9.08
CA VAL A 49 -5.51 -5.14 -8.49
C VAL A 49 -4.56 -4.22 -9.27
N ARG A 50 -4.65 -4.20 -10.61
CA ARG A 50 -3.78 -3.36 -11.45
C ARG A 50 -4.01 -1.86 -11.27
N HIS A 51 -5.18 -1.43 -10.78
CA HIS A 51 -5.44 -0.02 -10.50
C HIS A 51 -4.67 0.53 -9.29
N PHE A 52 -4.18 -0.36 -8.42
CA PHE A 52 -3.35 0.01 -7.29
C PHE A 52 -1.87 0.09 -7.66
N LEU A 53 -1.45 -0.50 -8.79
CA LEU A 53 -0.05 -0.49 -9.21
C LEU A 53 0.35 0.87 -9.74
N ASP A 54 1.56 1.31 -9.39
CA ASP A 54 2.19 2.43 -10.05
C ASP A 54 2.26 2.18 -11.57
N PRO A 55 1.96 3.18 -12.43
CA PRO A 55 2.00 3.00 -13.87
C PRO A 55 3.33 2.48 -14.42
N GLY A 56 4.47 2.85 -13.81
CA GLY A 56 5.78 2.32 -14.18
C GLY A 56 5.94 0.84 -13.88
N VAL A 57 5.40 0.40 -12.74
CA VAL A 57 5.42 -0.99 -12.28
C VAL A 57 4.44 -1.85 -13.07
N SER A 58 3.23 -1.34 -13.32
CA SER A 58 2.19 -2.03 -14.11
C SER A 58 2.64 -2.34 -15.54
N LYS A 59 3.50 -1.49 -16.12
CA LYS A 59 4.10 -1.68 -17.44
C LYS A 59 5.30 -2.63 -17.42
N ALA A 60 6.10 -2.63 -16.35
CA ALA A 60 7.29 -3.48 -16.20
C ALA A 60 6.95 -4.91 -15.72
N SER A 61 5.77 -5.11 -15.14
CA SER A 61 5.27 -6.42 -14.77
C SER A 61 4.80 -7.17 -16.02
N ASP A 62 5.77 -7.75 -16.74
CA ASP A 62 5.54 -8.73 -17.81
C ASP A 62 4.98 -10.04 -17.25
N THR A 63 4.96 -10.21 -15.93
CA THR A 63 4.33 -11.35 -15.27
C THR A 63 2.84 -11.30 -15.58
N PRO A 64 2.30 -12.23 -16.41
CA PRO A 64 0.86 -12.32 -16.55
C PRO A 64 0.34 -12.59 -15.16
N VAL A 65 -0.45 -11.66 -14.63
CA VAL A 65 -1.14 -11.89 -13.37
C VAL A 65 -2.12 -13.00 -13.67
N ASN A 66 -1.66 -14.21 -13.38
CA ASN A 66 -2.19 -15.39 -14.02
C ASN A 66 -3.59 -15.58 -13.48
N LYS A 67 -4.62 -15.56 -14.34
CA LYS A 67 -6.01 -15.84 -13.95
C LYS A 67 -6.16 -17.19 -13.24
N LEU A 68 -5.11 -18.02 -13.29
CA LEU A 68 -4.98 -19.28 -12.60
C LEU A 68 -4.49 -19.17 -11.15
N VAL A 69 -4.17 -17.99 -10.61
CA VAL A 69 -3.79 -17.84 -9.20
C VAL A 69 -5.02 -17.47 -8.38
N LYS A 70 -5.26 -18.18 -7.28
CA LYS A 70 -6.25 -17.80 -6.27
C LYS A 70 -5.55 -17.55 -4.93
N VAL A 71 -5.58 -16.31 -4.50
CA VAL A 71 -5.15 -15.93 -3.14
C VAL A 71 -6.25 -16.31 -2.16
N VAL A 72 -5.86 -16.95 -1.06
CA VAL A 72 -6.78 -17.36 0.02
C VAL A 72 -6.45 -16.65 1.33
N GLU A 73 -5.23 -16.16 1.48
CA GLU A 73 -4.82 -15.36 2.63
C GLU A 73 -3.86 -14.25 2.19
N PHE A 74 -4.05 -13.07 2.77
CA PHE A 74 -3.18 -11.91 2.60
C PHE A 74 -3.03 -11.26 3.98
N ASN A 75 -1.81 -11.31 4.52
CA ASN A 75 -1.51 -10.86 5.87
C ASN A 75 -0.29 -9.91 5.88
N PRO A 76 -0.53 -8.60 5.96
CA PRO A 76 0.48 -7.61 6.28
C PRO A 76 1.15 -7.85 7.63
N THR A 77 2.47 -7.77 7.66
CA THR A 77 3.31 -7.84 8.85
C THR A 77 4.41 -6.79 8.74
N ASN A 78 5.05 -6.44 9.87
CA ASN A 78 6.19 -5.51 9.90
C ASN A 78 5.95 -4.20 9.13
N VAL A 79 4.83 -3.52 9.42
CA VAL A 79 4.46 -2.27 8.76
C VAL A 79 5.34 -1.13 9.28
N ASP A 80 6.07 -0.51 8.38
CA ASP A 80 6.89 0.67 8.61
C ASP A 80 6.31 1.86 7.84
N VAL A 81 6.12 2.99 8.53
CA VAL A 81 5.49 4.19 7.98
C VAL A 81 6.51 5.31 8.06
N ALA A 82 6.85 5.90 6.91
CA ALA A 82 7.75 7.04 6.86
C ALA A 82 7.22 8.21 7.72
N GLU A 83 8.13 9.04 8.22
CA GLU A 83 7.81 10.11 9.16
C GLU A 83 6.71 11.06 8.64
N ASP A 84 6.70 11.31 7.32
CA ASP A 84 5.76 12.17 6.60
C ASP A 84 4.51 11.45 6.06
N ALA A 85 4.39 10.14 6.32
CA ALA A 85 3.37 9.25 5.77
C ALA A 85 3.19 9.37 4.24
N THR A 86 4.28 9.56 3.49
CA THR A 86 4.27 9.44 2.02
C THR A 86 4.66 8.05 1.54
N LYS A 87 5.22 7.23 2.43
CA LYS A 87 5.72 5.89 2.12
C LYS A 87 5.33 4.92 3.23
N ILE A 88 4.86 3.74 2.82
CA ILE A 88 4.59 2.62 3.72
C ILE A 88 5.26 1.38 3.15
N GLU A 89 6.04 0.71 3.99
CA GLU A 89 6.64 -0.57 3.67
C GLU A 89 6.08 -1.65 4.58
N GLN A 90 5.85 -2.85 4.05
CA GLN A 90 5.29 -3.96 4.83
C GLN A 90 5.78 -5.28 4.27
N ASP A 91 5.92 -6.28 5.13
CA ASP A 91 6.17 -7.65 4.71
C ASP A 91 4.82 -8.38 4.59
N ILE A 92 4.57 -8.98 3.43
CA ILE A 92 3.33 -9.69 3.17
C ILE A 92 3.58 -11.18 3.29
N CYS A 93 2.77 -11.86 4.12
CA CYS A 93 2.60 -13.29 4.05
C CYS A 93 1.32 -13.59 3.24
N LEU A 94 1.47 -14.30 2.14
CA LEU A 94 0.40 -14.59 1.19
C LEU A 94 0.25 -16.10 1.05
N GLN A 95 -0.97 -16.61 1.18
CA GLN A 95 -1.30 -18.00 0.82
C GLN A 95 -2.13 -18.04 -0.45
N TYR A 96 -1.78 -18.94 -1.35
CA TYR A 96 -2.45 -19.08 -2.64
C TYR A 96 -2.38 -20.50 -3.16
N TYR A 97 -3.17 -20.80 -4.19
CA TYR A 97 -3.02 -22.00 -5.00
C TYR A 97 -3.18 -21.66 -6.48
N LEU A 98 -2.67 -22.53 -7.34
CA LEU A 98 -2.92 -22.45 -8.77
C LEU A 98 -4.19 -23.26 -9.09
N LEU A 99 -5.11 -22.76 -9.91
CA LEU A 99 -6.38 -23.42 -10.23
C LEU A 99 -6.20 -24.84 -10.80
N ASN A 100 -5.05 -25.11 -11.44
CA ASN A 100 -4.66 -26.41 -11.99
C ASN A 100 -3.87 -27.29 -11.00
N VAL A 101 -3.46 -26.77 -9.84
CA VAL A 101 -2.68 -27.48 -8.82
C VAL A 101 -3.32 -27.25 -7.44
N PRO A 102 -4.06 -28.23 -6.89
CA PRO A 102 -4.77 -28.07 -5.62
C PRO A 102 -3.83 -28.21 -4.41
N ARG A 103 -2.79 -27.37 -4.37
CA ARG A 103 -1.84 -27.28 -3.26
C ARG A 103 -1.71 -25.82 -2.86
N VAL A 104 -2.00 -25.54 -1.59
CA VAL A 104 -1.75 -24.22 -1.01
C VAL A 104 -0.24 -24.04 -0.86
N LYS A 105 0.25 -22.90 -1.35
CA LYS A 105 1.62 -22.41 -1.20
C LYS A 105 1.60 -21.14 -0.37
N THR A 106 2.67 -20.92 0.36
CA THR A 106 2.91 -19.69 1.11
C THR A 106 4.07 -18.93 0.47
N LEU A 107 3.89 -17.64 0.27
CA LEU A 107 4.89 -16.73 -0.24
C LEU A 107 5.04 -15.56 0.72
N GLN A 108 6.28 -15.11 0.92
CA GLN A 108 6.58 -13.88 1.64
C GLN A 108 7.32 -12.90 0.73
N TYR A 109 6.89 -11.64 0.73
CA TYR A 109 7.57 -10.59 -0.03
C TYR A 109 7.39 -9.20 0.60
N ARG A 110 8.35 -8.31 0.36
CA ARG A 110 8.31 -6.91 0.78
C ARG A 110 7.44 -6.10 -0.18
N GLN A 111 6.51 -5.32 0.34
CA GLN A 111 5.63 -4.44 -0.42
C GLN A 111 5.88 -2.98 -0.05
N VAL A 112 6.07 -2.13 -1.05
CA VAL A 112 6.34 -0.69 -0.90
C VAL A 112 5.23 0.12 -1.56
N TRP A 113 4.63 1.02 -0.79
CA TRP A 113 3.57 1.91 -1.24
C TRP A 113 3.99 3.36 -1.13
N HIS A 114 3.72 4.15 -2.16
CA HIS A 114 3.95 5.58 -2.17
C HIS A 114 2.64 6.35 -2.36
N TYR A 115 2.50 7.45 -1.63
CA TYR A 115 1.41 8.39 -1.81
C TYR A 115 1.71 9.32 -2.98
N ASN A 116 0.88 9.27 -4.01
CA ASN A 116 0.92 10.22 -5.10
C ASN A 116 0.11 11.47 -4.71
N ALA A 117 0.80 12.59 -4.43
CA ALA A 117 0.16 13.83 -3.99
C ALA A 117 -0.61 14.56 -5.11
N GLU A 118 -0.23 14.36 -6.38
CA GLU A 118 -0.89 14.98 -7.54
C GLU A 118 -2.30 14.40 -7.73
N HIS A 119 -2.43 13.08 -7.62
CA HIS A 119 -3.70 12.37 -7.77
C HIS A 119 -4.36 11.99 -6.44
N ARG A 120 -3.70 12.28 -5.30
CA ARG A 120 -4.16 11.98 -3.94
C ARG A 120 -4.54 10.53 -3.73
N LEU A 121 -3.66 9.62 -4.14
CA LEU A 121 -3.91 8.18 -4.05
C LEU A 121 -2.63 7.41 -3.75
N TRP A 122 -2.78 6.27 -3.09
CA TRP A 122 -1.70 5.36 -2.77
C TRP A 122 -1.45 4.41 -3.94
N LEU A 123 -0.18 4.31 -4.35
CA LEU A 123 0.28 3.44 -5.43
C LEU A 123 1.29 2.44 -4.92
N LEU A 124 1.09 1.20 -5.31
CA LEU A 124 1.99 0.09 -5.07
C LEU A 124 3.18 0.16 -6.03
N GLN A 125 4.36 0.36 -5.47
CA GLN A 125 5.64 0.47 -6.18
C GLN A 125 6.32 -0.89 -6.40
N THR A 126 5.88 -1.93 -5.71
CA THR A 126 6.40 -3.28 -5.87
C THR A 126 5.56 -4.06 -6.89
N PRO A 127 6.16 -4.74 -7.88
CA PRO A 127 5.41 -5.62 -8.77
C PRO A 127 4.76 -6.75 -8.00
N LEU A 128 3.69 -7.32 -8.57
CA LEU A 128 3.14 -8.56 -8.05
C LEU A 128 4.18 -9.68 -8.14
N PRO A 129 4.24 -10.59 -7.16
CA PRO A 129 5.23 -11.65 -7.14
C PRO A 129 4.99 -12.65 -8.27
N ASN A 130 6.04 -13.36 -8.66
CA ASN A 130 5.94 -14.47 -9.59
C ASN A 130 5.46 -15.73 -8.85
N PHE A 131 4.19 -16.08 -9.02
CA PHE A 131 3.56 -17.24 -8.38
C PHE A 131 3.98 -18.60 -8.97
N ASP A 132 4.63 -18.62 -10.13
CA ASP A 132 5.03 -19.86 -10.81
C ASP A 132 6.41 -20.37 -10.33
N GLN A 133 7.21 -19.53 -9.67
CA GLN A 133 8.59 -19.84 -9.25
C GLN A 133 8.74 -20.31 -7.79
N GLN A 134 7.63 -20.60 -7.11
CA GLN A 134 7.59 -20.98 -5.68
C GLN A 134 7.25 -22.46 -5.48
#